data_AF-A0A958QWJ8-F1
#
_entry.id   AF-A0A958QWJ8-F1
#
_cell.length_a   1.000
_cell.length_b   1.000
_cell.length_c   1.000
_cell.angle_alpha   90.00
_cell.angle_beta   90.00
_cell.angle_gamma   90.00
#
_symmetry.space_group_name_H-M   'P 1'
#
loop_
_entity.id
_entity.type
_entity.pdbx_description
1 polymer ?
#
loop_
_entity_poly.entity_id
_entity_poly.type
_entity_poly.pdbx_seq_one_letter_code
_entity_poly.pdbx_strand_id
1 'polypeptide(L)'
;MAEAETGEKTEEPTAKRLAEARNEGQVAKSTDLSQIFGLTAAFLGLQLLGPRLWEDLLVVVEGAFSGKHFDRDWSIEAMHHEFLGLLATLLPHLLLLFVIAAIFGAGCTAVQTKF
;
A
#
# COMPACT_ATOMS: atom_id res chain seq x y z
N MET A 1 24.74 -9.34 42.65
CA MET A 1 23.94 -8.63 43.67
C MET A 1 22.76 -7.99 42.97
N ALA A 2 21.56 -8.17 43.54
CA ALA A 2 20.28 -7.49 43.27
C ALA A 2 19.70 -7.70 41.85
N GLU A 3 19.01 -8.81 41.56
CA GLU A 3 17.65 -9.22 42.00
C GLU A 3 16.55 -8.55 41.17
N ALA A 4 15.74 -9.40 40.55
CA ALA A 4 14.66 -9.07 39.66
C ALA A 4 13.61 -8.17 40.34
N GLU A 5 13.39 -6.96 39.82
CA GLU A 5 12.10 -6.27 39.99
C GLU A 5 11.10 -6.81 38.95
N THR A 6 10.89 -8.13 38.96
CA THR A 6 9.66 -8.76 38.44
C THR A 6 8.54 -8.59 39.46
N GLY A 7 8.23 -7.34 39.79
CA GLY A 7 6.96 -6.99 40.39
C GLY A 7 5.97 -6.81 39.26
N GLU A 8 5.13 -7.81 38.99
CA GLU A 8 3.88 -7.59 38.27
C GLU A 8 3.10 -6.53 39.05
N LYS A 9 3.26 -5.26 38.65
CA LYS A 9 2.45 -4.15 39.13
C LYS A 9 1.04 -4.41 38.62
N THR A 10 0.23 -4.98 39.48
CA THR A 10 -1.21 -5.27 39.30
C THR A 10 -2.08 -4.01 39.42
N GLU A 11 -1.48 -2.82 39.58
CA GLU A 11 -2.20 -1.55 39.59
C GLU A 11 -2.30 -0.98 38.18
N GLU A 12 -3.51 -0.57 37.80
CA GLU A 12 -3.74 0.13 36.55
C GLU A 12 -2.86 1.38 36.47
N PRO A 13 -2.23 1.65 35.31
CA PRO A 13 -1.33 2.78 35.16
C PRO A 13 -2.05 4.08 35.47
N THR A 14 -1.48 4.88 36.37
CA THR A 14 -2.02 6.20 36.72
C THR A 14 -2.03 7.13 35.51
N ALA A 15 -2.96 8.09 35.48
CA ALA A 15 -3.15 9.02 34.36
C ALA A 15 -1.85 9.74 33.93
N LYS A 16 -0.94 10.01 34.87
CA LYS A 16 0.37 10.61 34.58
C LYS A 16 1.30 9.67 33.80
N ARG A 17 1.33 8.37 34.13
CA ARG A 17 2.12 7.36 33.41
C ARG A 17 1.59 7.09 32.01
N LEU A 18 0.26 7.08 31.84
CA LEU A 18 -0.37 7.01 30.50
C LEU A 18 0.00 8.22 29.63
N ALA A 19 0.02 9.42 30.22
CA ALA A 19 0.44 10.63 29.51
C ALA A 19 1.93 10.62 29.15
N GLU A 20 2.81 10.18 30.06
CA GLU A 20 4.24 10.00 29.78
C GLU A 20 4.49 8.96 28.69
N ALA A 21 3.80 7.81 28.73
CA ALA A 21 3.90 6.79 27.69
C ALA A 21 3.44 7.31 26.31
N ARG A 22 2.35 8.10 26.24
CA ARG A 22 1.95 8.76 24.98
C ARG A 22 2.99 9.78 24.50
N ASN A 23 3.57 10.57 25.41
CA ASN A 23 4.64 11.52 25.08
C ASN A 23 5.91 10.82 24.57
N GLU A 24 6.19 9.62 25.07
CA GLU A 24 7.28 8.76 24.61
C GLU A 24 6.94 8.00 23.30
N GLY A 25 5.74 8.21 22.73
CA GLY A 25 5.28 7.56 21.50
C GLY A 25 4.83 6.10 21.68
N GLN A 26 4.75 5.62 22.92
CA GLN A 26 4.23 4.29 23.29
C GLN A 26 2.71 4.30 23.28
N VAL A 27 2.12 4.45 22.08
CA VAL A 27 0.67 4.40 21.89
C VAL A 27 0.26 3.00 21.46
N ALA A 28 -0.79 2.46 22.10
CA ALA A 28 -1.33 1.15 21.75
C ALA A 28 -1.85 1.16 20.31
N LYS A 29 -1.20 0.39 19.42
CA LYS A 29 -1.66 0.24 18.04
C LYS A 29 -2.82 -0.75 17.98
N SER A 30 -3.98 -0.30 17.50
CA SER A 30 -5.11 -1.19 17.24
C SER A 30 -4.92 -1.91 15.91
N THR A 31 -4.87 -3.25 15.96
CA THR A 31 -4.85 -4.11 14.78
C THR A 31 -6.14 -3.94 13.97
N ASP A 32 -7.29 -3.84 14.63
CA ASP A 32 -8.60 -3.70 13.98
C ASP A 32 -8.70 -2.40 13.17
N LEU A 33 -8.19 -1.29 13.73
CA LEU A 33 -8.16 -0.02 13.01
C LEU A 33 -7.27 -0.11 11.76
N SER A 34 -6.12 -0.77 11.88
CA SER A 34 -5.20 -0.97 10.76
C SER A 34 -5.84 -1.82 9.65
N GLN A 35 -6.62 -2.83 10.03
CA GLN A 35 -7.38 -3.67 9.08
C GLN A 35 -8.46 -2.88 8.35
N ILE A 36 -9.23 -2.04 9.05
CA ILE A 36 -10.28 -1.20 8.43
C ILE A 36 -9.68 -0.25 7.40
N PHE A 37 -8.58 0.44 7.75
CA PHE A 37 -7.88 1.33 6.82
C PHE A 37 -7.32 0.54 5.62
N GLY A 38 -6.73 -0.63 5.86
CA GLY A 38 -6.21 -1.49 4.79
C GLY A 38 -7.30 -1.97 3.82
N LEU A 39 -8.44 -2.44 4.34
CA LEU A 39 -9.55 -2.92 3.53
C LEU A 39 -10.19 -1.77 2.72
N THR A 40 -10.33 -0.59 3.33
CA THR A 40 -10.84 0.61 2.66
C THR A 40 -9.89 1.06 1.55
N ALA A 41 -8.58 1.07 1.82
CA ALA A 41 -7.56 1.38 0.82
C ALA A 41 -7.60 0.41 -0.36
N ALA A 42 -7.74 -0.89 -0.09
CA ALA A 42 -7.83 -1.92 -1.12
C ALA A 42 -9.09 -1.75 -1.98
N PHE A 43 -10.25 -1.51 -1.35
CA PHE A 43 -11.51 -1.29 -2.05
C PHE A 43 -11.47 -0.06 -2.96
N LEU A 44 -10.98 1.08 -2.43
CA LEU A 44 -10.85 2.31 -3.22
C LEU A 44 -9.78 2.18 -4.30
N GLY A 45 -8.68 1.49 -4.01
CA GLY A 45 -7.65 1.17 -5.00
C GLY A 45 -8.26 0.40 -6.17
N LEU A 46 -8.99 -0.67 -5.90
CA LEU A 46 -9.71 -1.44 -6.93
C LEU A 46 -10.74 -0.60 -7.68
N GLN A 47 -11.51 0.24 -7.00
CA GLN A 47 -12.53 1.08 -7.64
C GLN A 47 -11.93 2.12 -8.58
N LEU A 48 -10.80 2.73 -8.21
CA LEU A 48 -10.13 3.76 -8.99
C LEU A 48 -9.23 3.20 -10.10
N LEU A 49 -8.53 2.11 -9.84
CA LEU A 49 -7.59 1.50 -10.79
C LEU A 49 -8.24 0.46 -11.70
N GLY A 50 -9.26 -0.25 -11.23
CA GLY A 50 -9.88 -1.37 -11.93
C GLY A 50 -10.27 -1.04 -13.37
N PRO A 51 -11.01 0.06 -13.63
CA PRO A 51 -11.39 0.42 -15.00
C PRO A 51 -10.20 0.68 -15.92
N ARG A 52 -9.17 1.39 -15.43
CA ARG A 52 -7.99 1.73 -16.23
C ARG A 52 -7.12 0.51 -16.53
N LEU A 53 -6.89 -0.33 -15.52
CA LEU A 53 -6.17 -1.60 -15.69
C LEU A 53 -6.90 -2.52 -16.68
N TRP A 54 -8.23 -2.49 -16.68
CA TRP A 54 -9.03 -3.26 -17.62
C TRP A 54 -8.89 -2.73 -19.06
N GLU A 55 -8.97 -1.41 -19.24
CA GLU A 55 -8.77 -0.77 -20.55
C GLU A 55 -7.37 -1.05 -21.10
N ASP A 56 -6.33 -0.89 -20.30
CA ASP A 56 -4.94 -1.15 -20.70
C ASP A 56 -4.72 -2.63 -21.04
N LEU A 57 -5.32 -3.54 -20.27
CA LEU A 57 -5.27 -4.97 -20.56
C LEU A 57 -5.90 -5.29 -21.92
N LEU A 58 -7.05 -4.68 -22.23
CA LEU A 58 -7.69 -4.86 -23.53
C LEU A 58 -6.81 -4.35 -24.66
N VAL A 59 -6.17 -3.19 -24.51
CA VAL A 59 -5.24 -2.64 -25.51
C VAL A 59 -4.07 -3.59 -25.77
N VAL A 60 -3.49 -4.18 -24.72
CA VAL A 60 -2.39 -5.14 -24.85
C VAL A 60 -2.84 -6.43 -25.54
N VAL A 61 -3.99 -6.97 -25.16
CA VAL A 61 -4.55 -8.18 -25.76
C VAL A 61 -4.92 -7.94 -27.23
N GLU A 62 -5.64 -6.86 -27.54
CA GLU A 62 -5.96 -6.50 -28.92
C GLU A 62 -4.70 -6.25 -29.75
N GLY A 63 -3.69 -5.62 -29.16
CA GLY A 63 -2.37 -5.46 -29.77
C GLY A 63 -1.75 -6.80 -30.14
N ALA A 64 -1.68 -7.73 -29.17
CA ALA A 64 -1.06 -9.04 -29.35
C ALA A 64 -1.78 -9.93 -30.38
N PHE A 65 -3.12 -9.86 -30.44
CA PHE A 65 -3.93 -10.68 -31.35
C PHE A 65 -4.30 -9.97 -32.67
N SER A 66 -3.95 -8.69 -32.81
CA SER A 66 -4.08 -7.96 -34.07
C SER A 66 -3.11 -8.56 -35.10
N GLY A 67 -3.65 -8.97 -36.26
CA GLY A 67 -2.87 -9.53 -37.37
C GLY A 67 -1.73 -8.65 -37.88
N LYS A 68 -1.63 -7.39 -37.41
CA LYS A 68 -0.49 -6.48 -37.65
C LYS A 68 0.83 -6.98 -37.06
N HIS A 69 0.81 -7.92 -36.12
CA HIS A 69 2.03 -8.54 -35.57
C HIS A 69 2.64 -9.64 -36.46
N PHE A 70 1.87 -10.18 -37.42
CA PHE A 70 2.38 -11.21 -38.33
C PHE A 70 3.33 -10.66 -39.40
N ASP A 71 3.18 -9.39 -39.78
CA ASP A 71 4.05 -8.69 -40.75
C ASP A 71 5.16 -7.86 -40.09
N ARG A 72 5.31 -7.95 -38.76
CA ARG A 72 6.20 -7.07 -37.98
C ARG A 72 7.59 -7.69 -37.82
N ASP A 73 8.62 -6.87 -37.91
CA ASP A 73 10.00 -7.28 -37.60
C ASP A 73 10.11 -7.68 -36.13
N TRP A 74 10.42 -8.95 -35.88
CA TRP A 74 10.75 -9.50 -34.55
C TRP A 74 12.19 -9.15 -34.14
N SER A 75 12.65 -7.93 -34.44
CA SER A 75 13.97 -7.49 -34.06
C SER A 75 14.06 -7.30 -32.54
N ILE A 76 15.26 -7.49 -31.98
CA ILE A 76 15.52 -7.29 -30.55
C ILE A 76 15.13 -5.86 -30.13
N GLU A 77 15.31 -4.89 -31.03
CA GLU A 77 14.98 -3.49 -30.77
C GLU A 77 13.47 -3.25 -30.68
N ALA A 78 12.67 -3.89 -31.54
CA ALA A 78 11.21 -3.84 -31.45
C ALA A 78 10.69 -4.47 -30.15
N MET A 79 11.23 -5.64 -29.78
CA MET A 79 10.88 -6.31 -28.51
C MET A 79 11.23 -5.45 -27.29
N HIS A 80 12.38 -4.78 -27.31
CA HIS A 80 12.78 -3.87 -26.24
C HIS A 80 11.85 -2.66 -26.12
N HIS A 81 11.42 -2.08 -27.25
CA HIS A 81 10.48 -0.96 -27.25
C HIS A 81 9.12 -1.36 -26.67
N GLU A 82 8.59 -2.54 -27.01
CA GLU A 82 7.33 -3.03 -26.44
C GLU A 82 7.44 -3.34 -24.95
N PHE A 83 8.55 -3.92 -24.52
CA PHE A 83 8.80 -4.16 -23.10
C PHE A 83 8.83 -2.86 -22.29
N LEU A 84 9.53 -1.83 -22.79
CA LEU A 84 9.54 -0.51 -22.15
C LEU A 84 8.17 0.17 -22.19
N GLY A 85 7.41 -0.01 -23.27
CA GLY A 85 6.03 0.46 -23.39
C GLY A 85 5.13 -0.15 -22.31
N LEU A 86 5.17 -1.48 -22.14
CA LEU A 86 4.42 -2.18 -21.09
C LEU A 86 4.83 -1.71 -19.69
N LEU A 87 6.14 -1.54 -19.44
CA LEU A 87 6.64 -1.03 -18.17
C LEU A 87 6.11 0.39 -17.91
N ALA A 88 6.12 1.25 -18.92
CA ALA A 88 5.64 2.63 -18.82
C ALA A 88 4.13 2.70 -18.59
N THR A 89 3.33 1.79 -19.15
CA THR A 89 1.89 1.68 -18.91
C THR A 89 1.57 1.23 -17.48
N LEU A 90 2.34 0.30 -16.92
CA LEU A 90 2.14 -0.18 -15.55
C LEU A 90 2.61 0.82 -14.49
N LEU A 91 3.64 1.61 -14.78
CA LEU A 91 4.23 2.56 -13.84
C LEU A 91 3.22 3.52 -13.16
N PRO A 92 2.32 4.23 -13.87
CA PRO A 92 1.37 5.14 -13.23
C PRO A 92 0.39 4.41 -12.30
N HIS A 93 0.04 3.15 -12.62
CA HIS A 93 -0.83 2.33 -11.77
C HIS A 93 -0.15 1.97 -10.46
N LEU A 94 1.13 1.59 -10.51
CA LEU A 94 1.93 1.31 -9.31
C LEU A 94 2.12 2.57 -8.46
N LEU A 95 2.40 3.72 -9.08
CA LEU A 95 2.53 4.99 -8.36
C LEU A 95 1.22 5.39 -7.68
N LEU A 96 0.08 5.22 -8.35
CA LEU A 96 -1.22 5.53 -7.75
C LEU A 96 -1.55 4.60 -6.57
N LEU A 97 -1.28 3.28 -6.69
CA LEU A 97 -1.42 2.36 -5.55
C LEU A 97 -0.52 2.74 -4.39
N PHE A 98 0.72 3.13 -4.67
CA PHE A 98 1.65 3.58 -3.64
C PHE A 98 1.15 4.84 -2.93
N VAL A 99 0.62 5.82 -3.67
CA VAL A 99 0.03 7.04 -3.10
C VAL A 99 -1.19 6.71 -2.22
N ILE A 100 -2.09 5.83 -2.68
CA ILE A 100 -3.24 5.39 -1.89
C ILE A 100 -2.76 4.71 -0.60
N ALA A 101 -1.82 3.77 -0.70
CA ALA A 101 -1.27 3.07 0.45
C ALA A 101 -0.59 4.04 1.44
N ALA A 102 0.17 5.02 0.94
CA ALA A 102 0.84 6.02 1.76
C ALA A 102 -0.16 6.91 2.50
N ILE A 103 -1.22 7.37 1.84
CA ILE A 103 -2.27 8.19 2.45
C ILE A 103 -3.00 7.41 3.55
N PHE A 104 -3.41 6.18 3.27
CA PHE A 104 -4.11 5.36 4.26
C PHE A 104 -3.21 4.92 5.41
N GLY A 105 -1.94 4.61 5.15
CA GLY A 105 -0.95 4.30 6.18
C GLY A 105 -0.64 5.50 7.09
N ALA A 106 -0.45 6.69 6.50
CA ALA A 106 -0.27 7.92 7.25
C ALA A 106 -1.54 8.27 8.06
N GLY A 107 -2.73 8.10 7.48
CA GLY A 107 -4.01 8.28 8.15
C GLY A 107 -4.17 7.35 9.36
N CYS A 108 -3.88 6.06 9.18
CA CYS A 108 -3.89 5.08 10.28
C CYS A 108 -2.95 5.50 11.42
N THR A 109 -1.72 5.93 11.09
CA THR A 109 -0.74 6.40 12.07
C THR A 109 -1.23 7.66 12.80
N ALA A 110 -1.75 8.64 12.07
CA ALA A 110 -2.24 9.89 12.64
C ALA A 110 -3.41 9.65 13.60
N VAL A 111 -4.35 8.77 13.24
CA VAL A 111 -5.46 8.39 14.12
C VAL A 111 -4.93 7.69 15.37
N GLN A 112 -4.01 6.74 15.23
CA GLN A 112 -3.44 6.03 16.38
C GLN A 112 -2.68 6.97 17.33
N THR A 113 -1.93 7.96 16.82
CA THR A 113 -1.20 8.92 17.65
C THR A 113 -2.08 9.99 18.32
N LYS A 114 -3.28 10.24 17.78
CA LYS A 114 -4.23 11.19 18.38
C LYS A 114 -5.03 10.61 19.54
N PHE A 115 -5.13 9.28 19.65
CA PHE A 115 -5.67 8.55 20.80
C PHE A 115 -4.58 8.15 21.79
#